data_AF-S4PQ18-F1
#
_entry.id   AF-S4PQ18-F1
#
_cell.length_a   1.000
_cell.length_b   1.000
_cell.length_c   1.000
_cell.angle_alpha   90.00
_cell.angle_beta   90.00
_cell.angle_gamma   90.00
#
_symmetry.space_group_name_H-M   'P 1'
#
loop_
_entity.id
_entity.type
_entity.pdbx_description
1 polymer ?
#
loop_
_entity_poly.entity_id
_entity_poly.type
_entity_poly.pdbx_seq_one_letter_code
_entity_poly.pdbx_strand_id
1 'polypeptide(L)' 'MRRIGETIEERDDFIFYHKGETAGQKGVGFLIKKHLKPNIKEFIGISERIAAVLINVPHYKKDWMIIQVY' A
#
# COMPACT_ATOMS: atom_id res chain seq x y z
N MET A 1 5.47 -9.35 12.52
CA MET A 1 5.81 -10.45 11.59
C MET A 1 5.69 -9.89 10.18
N ARG A 2 6.77 -9.84 9.38
CA ARG A 2 6.73 -9.36 7.98
C ARG A 2 6.11 -10.46 7.11
N ARG A 3 5.12 -10.13 6.28
CA ARG A 3 4.52 -11.08 5.32
C ARG A 3 5.53 -11.30 4.18
N ILE A 4 5.73 -12.55 3.76
CA ILE A 4 6.68 -12.88 2.69
C ILE A 4 6.21 -12.19 1.39
N GLY A 5 7.14 -11.57 0.67
CA GLY A 5 6.84 -10.85 -0.57
C GLY A 5 6.12 -9.51 -0.39
N GLU A 6 5.95 -9.02 0.84
CA GLU A 6 5.41 -7.68 1.11
C GLU A 6 6.48 -6.78 1.72
N THR A 7 6.59 -5.56 1.18
CA THR A 7 7.54 -4.55 1.61
C THR A 7 6.81 -3.25 1.89
N ILE A 8 7.06 -2.68 3.07
CA ILE A 8 6.68 -1.32 3.43
C ILE A 8 7.98 -0.57 3.74
N GLU A 9 8.25 0.47 2.96
CA GLU A 9 9.42 1.33 3.09
C GLU A 9 9.00 2.78 3.26
N GLU A 10 9.59 3.46 4.24
CA GLU A 10 9.50 4.91 4.34
C GLU A 10 10.67 5.53 3.59
N ARG A 11 10.35 6.28 2.54
CA ARG A 11 11.28 7.12 1.78
C ARG A 11 11.16 8.56 2.28
N ASP A 12 11.90 9.48 1.67
CA ASP A 12 11.93 10.88 2.10
C ASP A 12 10.52 11.48 2.15
N ASP A 13 9.80 11.44 1.01
CA ASP A 13 8.48 12.06 0.85
C ASP A 13 7.31 11.07 0.78
N PHE A 14 7.60 9.77 0.79
CA PHE A 14 6.61 8.74 0.49
C PHE A 14 6.71 7.53 1.40
N ILE A 15 5.58 6.86 1.57
CA ILE A 15 5.48 5.47 2.00
C ILE A 15 5.30 4.65 0.74
N PHE A 16 6.22 3.72 0.53
CA PHE A 16 6.19 2.76 -0.56
C PHE A 16 5.69 1.42 0.00
N TYR A 17 4.53 0.99 -0.47
CA TYR A 17 4.04 -0.37 -0.26
C TYR A 17 4.20 -1.16 -1.55
N HIS A 18 4.68 -2.39 -1.45
CA HIS A 18 4.85 -3.29 -2.58
C HIS A 18 4.57 -4.73 -2.18
N LYS A 19 3.78 -5.43 -2.99
CA LYS A 19 3.63 -6.89 -2.97
C LYS A 19 4.19 -7.48 -4.26
N GLY A 20 5.24 -8.27 -4.13
CA GLY A 20 5.88 -9.03 -5.19
C GLY A 20 6.71 -10.16 -4.59
N GLU A 21 6.46 -11.37 -5.06
CA GLU A 21 7.11 -12.62 -4.63
C GLU A 21 8.00 -13.19 -5.74
N THR A 22 7.62 -12.99 -7.00
CA THR A 22 8.33 -13.44 -8.19
C THR A 22 9.27 -12.35 -8.70
N ALA A 23 10.55 -12.69 -8.87
CA ALA A 23 11.52 -11.78 -9.49
C ALA A 23 11.12 -11.40 -10.93
N GLY A 24 11.15 -10.11 -11.27
CA GLY A 24 10.79 -9.58 -12.59
C GLY A 24 9.95 -8.30 -12.50
N GLN A 25 9.28 -7.94 -13.60
CA GLN A 25 8.38 -6.76 -13.67
C GLN A 25 6.96 -7.07 -13.16
N LYS A 26 6.85 -7.83 -12.08
CA LYS A 26 5.56 -8.17 -11.45
C LYS A 26 5.46 -7.50 -10.09
N GLY A 27 4.22 -7.36 -9.63
CA GLY A 27 3.92 -6.79 -8.33
C GLY A 27 2.98 -5.60 -8.43
N VAL A 28 2.37 -5.31 -7.30
CA VAL A 28 1.42 -4.23 -7.10
C VAL A 28 1.78 -3.47 -5.85
N GLY A 29 1.41 -2.20 -5.80
CA GLY A 29 1.87 -1.34 -4.74
C GLY A 29 1.29 0.06 -4.79
N PHE A 30 1.56 0.79 -3.72
CA PHE A 30 1.15 2.18 -3.58
C PHE A 30 2.37 3.04 -3.28
N LEU A 31 2.40 4.21 -3.87
CA LEU A 31 3.28 5.30 -3.46
C LEU A 31 2.42 6.39 -2.82
N ILE A 32 2.44 6.47 -1.49
CA ILE A 32 1.57 7.35 -0.72
C ILE A 32 2.39 8.47 -0.11
N LYS A 33 1.92 9.72 -0.16
CA LYS A 33 2.63 10.85 0.47
C LYS A 33 2.80 10.62 1.97
N LYS A 34 4.00 10.84 2.49
CA LYS A 34 4.37 10.54 3.89
C LYS A 34 3.52 11.29 4.92
N HIS A 35 3.03 12.48 4.60
CA HIS A 35 2.13 13.22 5.49
C HIS A 35 0.78 12.51 5.71
N LEU A 36 0.40 11.56 4.85
CA LEU A 36 -0.80 10.73 5.01
C LEU A 36 -0.55 9.47 5.85
N LYS A 37 0.68 9.22 6.32
CA LYS A 37 1.00 8.09 7.20
C LYS A 37 -0.01 7.87 8.34
N PRO A 38 -0.36 8.88 9.16
CA PRO A 38 -1.29 8.68 10.27
C PRO A 38 -2.72 8.32 9.81
N ASN A 39 -3.03 8.54 8.54
CA ASN A 39 -4.33 8.25 7.94
C ASN A 39 -4.41 6.83 7.37
N ILE A 40 -3.28 6.17 7.14
CA ILE A 40 -3.24 4.79 6.60
C ILE A 40 -3.56 3.83 7.74
N LYS A 41 -4.64 3.06 7.59
CA LYS A 41 -5.07 2.05 8.56
C LYS A 41 -4.44 0.71 8.27
N GLU A 42 -4.41 0.30 7.00
CA GLU A 42 -3.93 -1.02 6.61
C GLU A 42 -3.49 -1.05 5.14
N PHE A 43 -2.44 -1.84 4.87
CA PHE A 43 -2.12 -2.34 3.54
C PHE A 43 -2.49 -3.83 3.47
N ILE A 44 -3.22 -4.20 2.42
CA ILE A 44 -3.69 -5.57 2.21
C ILE A 44 -3.10 -6.07 0.89
N GLY A 45 -2.17 -7.01 1.00
CA GLY A 45 -1.60 -7.71 -0.13
C GLY A 45 -2.40 -8.95 -0.48
N ILE A 46 -3.19 -8.92 -1.55
CA ILE A 46 -4.03 -10.06 -1.96
C ILE A 46 -3.24 -11.00 -2.89
N SER A 47 -2.59 -10.46 -3.91
CA SER A 47 -1.73 -11.20 -4.84
C SER A 47 -0.68 -10.27 -5.45
N GLU A 48 0.22 -10.79 -6.28
CA GLU A 48 1.16 -9.95 -7.07
C GLU A 48 0.45 -9.06 -8.11
N ARG A 49 -0.88 -9.14 -8.22
CA ARG A 49 -1.73 -8.37 -9.15
C ARG A 49 -2.83 -7.57 -8.47
N ILE A 50 -3.05 -7.78 -7.18
CA ILE A 50 -4.12 -7.12 -6.43
C ILE A 50 -3.60 -6.70 -5.06
N ALA A 51 -3.69 -5.40 -4.79
CA ALA A 51 -3.38 -4.82 -3.49
C ALA A 51 -4.46 -3.80 -3.11
N ALA A 52 -4.69 -3.63 -1.82
CA ALA A 52 -5.58 -2.60 -1.30
C ALA A 52 -4.91 -1.79 -0.20
N VAL A 53 -5.31 -0.53 -0.08
CA VAL A 53 -4.98 0.32 1.07
C VAL A 53 -6.28 0.86 1.67
N LEU A 54 -6.42 0.68 2.98
CA LEU A 54 -7.46 1.28 3.78
C LEU A 54 -6.92 2.60 4.36
N ILE A 55 -7.52 3.73 3.98
CA ILE A 55 -7.07 5.07 4.36
C ILE A 55 -8.24 5.96 4.76
N ASN A 56 -8.05 6.74 5.81
CA ASN A 56 -8.97 7.82 6.17
C ASN A 56 -8.51 9.14 5.54
N VAL A 57 -9.03 9.48 4.36
CA VAL A 57 -8.61 10.69 3.64
C VAL A 57 -8.98 11.94 4.48
N PRO A 58 -8.03 12.87 4.73
CA PRO A 58 -8.32 14.10 5.45
C PRO A 58 -9.54 14.83 4.88
N HIS A 59 -10.36 15.38 5.77
CA HIS A 59 -11.63 16.07 5.45
C HIS A 59 -12.80 15.16 5.01
N TYR A 60 -12.61 13.84 4.95
CA TYR A 60 -13.69 12.88 4.74
C TYR A 60 -13.97 12.07 6.00
N LYS A 61 -15.26 11.90 6.34
CA LYS A 61 -15.68 11.18 7.56
C LYS A 61 -15.56 9.66 7.46
N LYS A 62 -15.45 9.12 6.25
CA LYS A 62 -15.47 7.68 5.99
C LYS A 62 -14.08 7.18 5.66
N ASP A 63 -13.84 5.91 5.95
CA ASP A 63 -12.66 5.21 5.45
C ASP A 63 -12.85 4.86 3.98
N TRP A 64 -11.75 4.93 3.24
CA TRP A 64 -11.68 4.61 1.83
C TRP A 64 -10.82 3.38 1.64
N MET A 65 -11.34 2.42 0.88
CA MET A 65 -10.57 1.28 0.41
C MET A 65 -10.20 1.54 -1.05
N ILE A 66 -8.92 1.78 -1.30
CA ILE A 66 -8.39 1.95 -2.66
C ILE A 66 -7.80 0.61 -3.08
N ILE A 67 -8.29 0.07 -4.18
CA ILE A 67 -7.88 -1.24 -4.71
C ILE A 67 -7.14 -1.00 -6.02
N GLN A 68 -5.91 -1.51 -6.11
CA GLN A 68 -5.15 -1.56 -7.35
C GLN A 68 -5.27 -2.97 -7.93
N VAL A 69 -5.58 -3.05 -9.23
CA VAL A 69 -5.62 -4.29 -10.02
C VAL A 69 -4.80 -4.08 -11.29
N TYR A 70 -3.96 -5.06 -11.63
CA TYR A 70 -3.19 -5.13 -12.88
C TYR A 70 -3.46 -6.46 -13.62
#